data_AF-A0AAE4V6T2-F1
#
_entry.id   AF-A0AAE4V6T2-F1
#
_cell.length_a   1.000
_cell.length_b   1.000
_cell.length_c   1.000
_cell.angle_alpha   90.00
_cell.angle_beta   90.00
_cell.angle_gamma   90.00
#
_symmetry.space_group_name_H-M   'P 1'
#
loop_
_entity.id
_entity.type
_entity.pdbx_description
1 polymer ?
#
loop_
_entity_poly.entity_id
_entity_poly.type
_entity_poly.pdbx_seq_one_letter_code
_entity_poly.pdbx_strand_id
1 'polypeptide(L)'
;IRDFTPRRGRRRPSVETNVLLRAVAIVLIAGSHIHLFTLLGGAHVLLGVAGYNFARFHLSSAGRNERLRHTLVSVGRIAVPSMVWLGCVIALTGEYRITSAFLLNGILGPPGWTIEWRYWFVEAIVYILLAVVVLLCIPLVDRTERTYPFLFPMGLVAVGLLTRYGVIDIDDTRNRILTASVVFWFFALGWAAAKATTMWHRICVTAAIVATVPGFFFGDTSREIIVIGGLCLLVWLRSVRCPTVLSRVAGVLASASLYIYVTHFQVYLPLRDDHPWPALALSLLVGVLYWQAVTFVLQRDRRAALWSAARRVLPWERPPIPTPNTAR
;
A
#
# COMPACT_ATOMS: atom_id res chain seq x y z
N ILE A 1 7.56 19.36 -53.87
CA ILE A 1 6.48 19.20 -52.86
C ILE A 1 7.13 18.55 -51.65
N ARG A 2 7.18 19.26 -50.51
CA ARG A 2 7.95 18.84 -49.32
C ARG A 2 7.18 17.76 -48.54
N ASP A 3 7.83 16.64 -48.27
CA ASP A 3 7.35 15.57 -47.41
C ASP A 3 7.14 16.08 -45.97
N PHE A 4 5.90 16.02 -45.49
CA PHE A 4 5.57 16.18 -44.07
C PHE A 4 5.77 14.84 -43.36
N THR A 5 7.01 14.51 -43.00
CA THR A 5 7.23 13.50 -41.96
C THR A 5 6.74 14.07 -40.62
N PRO A 6 5.76 13.45 -39.92
CA PRO A 6 5.37 13.93 -38.61
C PRO A 6 6.54 13.70 -37.64
N ARG A 7 7.18 14.78 -37.20
CA ARG A 7 8.13 14.75 -36.09
C ARG A 7 7.41 14.12 -34.90
N ARG A 8 7.80 12.90 -34.51
CA ARG A 8 7.42 12.31 -33.21
C ARG A 8 7.97 13.22 -32.12
N GLY A 9 7.18 14.23 -31.75
CA GLY A 9 7.44 15.08 -30.60
C GLY A 9 7.66 14.17 -29.40
N ARG A 10 8.79 14.34 -28.73
CA ARG A 10 9.26 13.58 -27.58
C ARG A 10 8.24 13.73 -26.45
N ARG A 11 7.13 12.98 -26.51
CA ARG A 11 6.05 13.00 -25.50
C ARG A 11 6.69 12.62 -24.17
N ARG A 12 6.74 13.57 -23.23
CA ARG A 12 7.19 13.30 -21.87
C ARG A 12 6.35 12.17 -21.30
N PRO A 13 6.94 11.11 -20.74
CA PRO A 13 6.17 10.04 -20.13
C PRO A 13 5.31 10.60 -18.99
N SER A 14 4.07 10.14 -18.90
CA SER A 14 3.17 10.44 -17.78
C SER A 14 3.27 9.34 -16.73
N VAL A 15 3.31 9.73 -15.46
CA VAL A 15 3.32 8.81 -14.32
C VAL A 15 2.02 8.98 -13.54
N GLU A 16 1.44 7.88 -13.08
CA GLU A 16 0.24 7.93 -12.24
C GLU A 16 0.55 8.67 -10.92
N THR A 17 -0.38 9.51 -10.47
CA THR A 17 -0.20 10.31 -9.26
C THR A 17 -0.02 9.42 -8.02
N ASN A 18 -0.66 8.24 -7.97
CA ASN A 18 -0.44 7.28 -6.88
C ASN A 18 1.03 6.81 -6.78
N VAL A 19 1.74 6.68 -7.90
CA VAL A 19 3.16 6.28 -7.92
C VAL A 19 4.01 7.41 -7.37
N LEU A 20 3.77 8.64 -7.83
CA LEU A 20 4.48 9.81 -7.34
C LEU A 20 4.24 10.04 -5.84
N LEU A 21 2.99 9.96 -5.39
CA LEU A 21 2.63 10.11 -3.98
C LEU A 21 3.31 9.04 -3.12
N ARG A 22 3.40 7.79 -3.58
CA ARG A 22 4.13 6.74 -2.85
C ARG A 22 5.63 7.04 -2.75
N ALA A 23 6.25 7.47 -3.85
CA ALA A 23 7.66 7.82 -3.90
C ALA A 23 7.99 9.01 -3.00
N VAL A 24 7.16 10.07 -3.06
CA VAL A 24 7.33 11.24 -2.19
C VAL A 24 7.07 10.88 -0.73
N ALA A 25 5.98 10.16 -0.45
CA ALA A 25 5.64 9.79 0.93
C ALA A 25 6.71 8.94 1.58
N ILE A 26 7.34 7.99 0.87
CA ILE A 26 8.38 7.17 1.49
C ILE A 26 9.66 7.97 1.79
N VAL A 27 10.01 8.93 0.93
CA VAL A 27 11.12 9.85 1.20
C VAL A 27 10.79 10.77 2.37
N LEU A 28 9.56 11.28 2.45
CA LEU A 28 9.11 12.09 3.58
C LEU A 28 9.16 11.31 4.89
N ILE A 29 8.66 10.07 4.89
CA ILE A 29 8.69 9.20 6.06
C ILE A 29 10.14 8.94 6.49
N ALA A 30 10.99 8.44 5.59
CA ALA A 30 12.36 8.10 5.95
C ALA A 30 13.16 9.34 6.40
N GLY A 31 13.05 10.45 5.66
CA GLY A 31 13.73 11.70 5.99
C GLY A 31 13.28 12.30 7.32
N SER A 32 11.98 12.22 7.64
CA SER A 32 11.49 12.74 8.92
C SER A 32 11.95 11.93 10.12
N HIS A 33 12.05 10.60 9.98
CA HIS A 33 12.55 9.73 11.06
C HIS A 33 14.06 9.89 11.31
N ILE A 34 14.81 10.35 10.30
CA ILE A 34 16.23 10.68 10.39
C ILE A 34 16.46 12.11 10.94
N HIS A 35 15.38 12.89 11.12
CA HIS A 35 15.44 14.31 11.50
C HIS A 35 16.04 15.23 10.44
N LEU A 36 16.02 14.85 9.15
CA LEU A 36 16.41 15.73 8.05
C LEU A 36 15.42 16.90 7.85
N PHE A 37 14.14 16.65 8.13
CA PHE A 37 13.06 17.64 8.12
C PHE A 37 11.88 17.14 8.96
N THR A 38 11.01 18.02 9.43
CA THR A 38 9.87 17.65 10.32
C THR A 38 8.56 17.48 9.56
N LEU A 39 8.61 17.18 8.26
CA LEU A 39 7.42 17.01 7.41
C LEU A 39 6.78 15.62 7.59
N LEU A 40 5.82 15.54 8.51
CA LEU A 40 5.05 14.34 8.80
C LEU A 40 3.82 14.19 7.88
N GLY A 41 3.13 13.04 7.97
CA GLY A 41 1.85 12.81 7.27
C GLY A 41 1.93 11.87 6.06
N GLY A 42 3.13 11.58 5.55
CA GLY A 42 3.33 10.68 4.40
C GLY A 42 2.63 9.32 4.56
N ALA A 43 2.65 8.72 5.75
CA ALA A 43 1.98 7.44 6.03
C ALA A 43 0.43 7.53 5.88
N HIS A 44 -0.17 8.66 6.22
CA HIS A 44 -1.63 8.85 6.10
C HIS A 44 -2.04 9.06 4.64
N VAL A 45 -1.20 9.74 3.86
CA VAL A 45 -1.35 9.80 2.40
C VAL A 45 -1.22 8.38 1.80
N LEU A 46 -0.26 7.56 2.27
CA LEU A 46 -0.13 6.18 1.82
C LEU A 46 -1.35 5.32 2.13
N LEU A 47 -2.07 5.54 3.24
CA LEU A 47 -3.35 4.87 3.52
C LEU A 47 -4.41 5.21 2.47
N GLY A 48 -4.55 6.50 2.11
CA GLY A 48 -5.43 6.91 1.02
C GLY A 48 -5.01 6.34 -0.33
N VAL A 49 -3.71 6.32 -0.63
CA VAL A 49 -3.21 5.67 -1.86
C VAL A 49 -3.48 4.17 -1.85
N ALA A 50 -3.38 3.49 -0.70
CA ALA A 50 -3.69 2.07 -0.58
C ALA A 50 -5.18 1.79 -0.87
N GLY A 51 -6.09 2.60 -0.33
CA GLY A 51 -7.52 2.52 -0.64
C GLY A 51 -7.84 2.78 -2.11
N TYR A 52 -7.18 3.77 -2.71
CA TYR A 52 -7.32 4.09 -4.13
C TYR A 52 -6.86 2.93 -5.03
N ASN A 53 -5.71 2.33 -4.71
CA ASN A 53 -5.17 1.19 -5.45
C ASN A 53 -6.03 -0.06 -5.27
N PHE A 54 -6.49 -0.33 -4.04
CA PHE A 54 -7.40 -1.42 -3.75
C PHE A 54 -8.66 -1.32 -4.63
N ALA A 55 -9.27 -0.14 -4.67
CA ALA A 55 -10.47 0.09 -5.47
C ALA A 55 -10.26 -0.10 -6.97
N ARG A 56 -9.06 0.21 -7.49
CA ARG A 56 -8.72 0.06 -8.91
C ARG A 56 -8.33 -1.36 -9.31
N PHE A 57 -7.65 -2.10 -8.44
CA PHE A 57 -7.01 -3.36 -8.81
C PHE A 57 -7.71 -4.60 -8.23
N HIS A 58 -8.41 -4.48 -7.12
CA HIS A 58 -9.03 -5.62 -6.42
C HIS A 58 -10.55 -5.68 -6.56
N LEU A 59 -11.18 -4.57 -6.97
CA LEU A 59 -12.62 -4.51 -7.26
C LEU A 59 -12.89 -4.65 -8.77
N SER A 60 -12.29 -5.66 -9.39
CA SER A 60 -12.51 -5.99 -10.80
C SER A 60 -13.88 -6.65 -11.01
N SER A 61 -14.29 -6.82 -12.27
CA SER A 61 -15.51 -7.56 -12.64
C SER A 61 -15.46 -9.05 -12.32
N ALA A 62 -14.33 -9.56 -11.78
CA ALA A 62 -14.16 -10.94 -11.39
C ALA A 62 -15.18 -11.40 -10.34
N GLY A 63 -15.38 -12.71 -10.27
CA GLY A 63 -16.23 -13.34 -9.26
C GLY A 63 -15.73 -13.06 -7.83
N ARG A 64 -16.64 -13.03 -6.85
CA ARG A 64 -16.33 -12.72 -5.45
C ARG A 64 -15.18 -13.54 -4.90
N ASN A 65 -15.17 -14.85 -5.13
CA ASN A 65 -14.12 -15.75 -4.61
C ASN A 65 -12.73 -15.40 -5.16
N GLU A 66 -12.65 -14.98 -6.43
CA GLU A 66 -11.40 -14.55 -7.04
C GLU A 66 -10.92 -13.21 -6.46
N ARG A 67 -11.83 -12.25 -6.24
CA ARG A 67 -11.53 -10.98 -5.56
C ARG A 67 -10.99 -11.20 -4.14
N LEU A 68 -11.62 -12.09 -3.37
CA LEU A 68 -11.18 -12.45 -2.02
C LEU A 68 -9.77 -13.07 -2.06
N ARG A 69 -9.54 -14.04 -2.96
CA ARG A 69 -8.23 -14.66 -3.14
C ARG A 69 -7.15 -13.65 -3.52
N HIS A 70 -7.42 -12.74 -4.47
CA HIS A 70 -6.46 -11.73 -4.89
C HIS A 70 -6.14 -10.75 -3.75
N THR A 71 -7.14 -10.35 -2.96
CA THR A 71 -6.93 -9.49 -1.80
C THR A 71 -6.12 -10.19 -0.72
N LEU A 72 -6.43 -11.45 -0.38
CA LEU A 72 -5.66 -12.24 0.59
C LEU A 72 -4.21 -12.46 0.15
N VAL A 73 -3.96 -12.71 -1.14
CA VAL A 73 -2.60 -12.78 -1.69
C VAL A 73 -1.87 -11.44 -1.55
N SER A 74 -2.56 -10.33 -1.77
CA SER A 74 -2.01 -8.99 -1.53
C SER A 74 -1.69 -8.73 -0.06
N VAL A 75 -2.56 -9.16 0.87
CA VAL A 75 -2.28 -9.09 2.32
C VAL A 75 -1.04 -9.92 2.65
N GLY A 76 -0.95 -11.16 2.18
CA GLY A 76 0.23 -12.02 2.41
C GLY A 76 1.52 -11.42 1.88
N ARG A 77 1.48 -10.70 0.75
CA ARG A 77 2.65 -9.99 0.19
C ARG A 77 3.11 -8.79 1.02
N ILE A 78 2.26 -8.27 1.90
CA ILE A 78 2.58 -7.19 2.81
C ILE A 78 3.01 -7.78 4.16
N ALA A 79 2.16 -8.63 4.73
CA ALA A 79 2.34 -9.22 6.05
C ALA A 79 3.59 -10.10 6.08
N VAL A 80 3.71 -11.12 5.23
CA VAL A 80 4.76 -12.14 5.36
C VAL A 80 6.17 -11.54 5.30
N PRO A 81 6.54 -10.71 4.30
CA PRO A 81 7.89 -10.12 4.29
C PRO A 81 8.14 -9.17 5.47
N SER A 82 7.10 -8.51 5.98
CA SER A 82 7.24 -7.62 7.14
C SER A 82 7.44 -8.44 8.41
N MET A 83 6.63 -9.47 8.65
CA MET A 83 6.75 -10.38 9.79
C MET A 83 8.10 -11.10 9.81
N VAL A 84 8.58 -11.56 8.65
CA VAL A 84 9.91 -12.19 8.53
C VAL A 84 11.03 -11.19 8.90
N TRP A 85 10.98 -9.97 8.37
CA TRP A 85 11.96 -8.95 8.72
C TRP A 85 11.94 -8.63 10.22
N LEU A 86 10.77 -8.34 10.78
CA LEU A 86 10.64 -8.06 12.21
C LEU A 86 11.09 -9.24 13.07
N GLY A 87 10.77 -10.47 12.66
CA GLY A 87 11.25 -11.68 13.34
C GLY A 87 12.78 -11.77 13.37
N CYS A 88 13.44 -11.47 12.24
CA CYS A 88 14.90 -11.39 12.18
C CYS A 88 15.46 -10.29 13.08
N VAL A 89 14.85 -9.10 13.08
CA VAL A 89 15.27 -8.00 13.95
C VAL A 89 15.16 -8.40 15.43
N ILE A 90 14.03 -8.98 15.83
CA ILE A 90 13.81 -9.47 17.20
C ILE A 90 14.88 -10.51 17.58
N ALA A 91 15.15 -11.46 16.70
CA ALA A 91 16.13 -12.51 16.96
C ALA A 91 17.56 -11.98 17.09
N LEU A 92 17.90 -10.92 16.35
CA LEU A 92 19.25 -10.35 16.32
C LEU A 92 19.50 -9.28 17.37
N THR A 93 18.49 -8.46 17.71
CA THR A 93 18.66 -7.31 18.60
C THR A 93 17.95 -7.47 19.94
N GLY A 94 16.90 -8.30 20.03
CA GLY A 94 16.07 -8.42 21.23
C GLY A 94 15.24 -7.17 21.56
N GLU A 95 15.23 -6.15 20.69
CA GLU A 95 14.65 -4.82 21.00
C GLU A 95 13.12 -4.76 20.93
N TYR A 96 12.47 -5.71 20.28
CA TYR A 96 11.02 -5.69 20.04
C TYR A 96 10.34 -6.91 20.65
N ARG A 97 9.11 -6.72 21.14
CA ARG A 97 8.26 -7.84 21.57
C ARG A 97 7.84 -8.68 20.37
N ILE A 98 7.67 -9.99 20.58
CA ILE A 98 7.22 -10.94 19.56
C ILE A 98 5.85 -10.58 18.96
N THR A 99 5.01 -9.86 19.72
CA THR A 99 3.74 -9.28 19.25
C THR A 99 3.93 -8.39 18.03
N SER A 100 5.07 -7.71 17.91
CA SER A 100 5.42 -6.88 16.75
C SER A 100 5.58 -7.71 15.49
N ALA A 101 6.27 -8.86 15.58
CA ALA A 101 6.43 -9.78 14.45
C ALA A 101 5.11 -10.39 14.02
N PHE A 102 4.14 -10.56 14.92
CA PHE A 102 2.80 -11.03 14.55
C PHE A 102 1.84 -9.90 14.16
N LEU A 103 2.30 -8.65 14.14
CA LEU A 103 1.47 -7.45 13.90
C LEU A 103 0.28 -7.39 14.87
N LEU A 104 0.51 -7.66 16.17
CA LEU A 104 -0.50 -7.67 17.23
C LEU A 104 -0.29 -6.54 18.25
N ASN A 105 0.54 -5.54 17.95
CA ASN A 105 0.87 -4.48 18.89
C ASN A 105 -0.31 -3.55 19.16
N GLY A 106 -1.21 -3.34 18.20
CA GLY A 106 -2.43 -2.57 18.40
C GLY A 106 -3.39 -3.20 19.42
N ILE A 107 -3.26 -4.51 19.71
CA ILE A 107 -4.14 -5.24 20.65
C ILE A 107 -3.39 -5.58 21.95
N LEU A 108 -2.14 -6.02 21.84
CA LEU A 108 -1.35 -6.58 22.95
C LEU A 108 -0.11 -5.74 23.30
N GLY A 109 0.10 -4.63 22.58
CA GLY A 109 1.23 -3.73 22.77
C GLY A 109 1.12 -2.92 24.06
N PRO A 110 2.25 -2.37 24.53
CA PRO A 110 2.25 -1.51 25.71
C PRO A 110 1.48 -0.20 25.45
N PRO A 111 0.84 0.38 26.49
CA PRO A 111 0.18 1.67 26.36
C PRO A 111 1.20 2.79 26.13
N GLY A 112 0.84 3.78 25.32
CA GLY A 112 1.70 4.93 25.00
C GLY A 112 2.70 4.66 23.88
N TRP A 113 3.45 5.71 23.49
CA TRP A 113 4.41 5.61 22.39
C TRP A 113 5.67 4.86 22.83
N THR A 114 5.91 3.73 22.19
CA THR A 114 7.09 2.88 22.41
C THR A 114 7.72 2.47 21.08
N ILE A 115 8.88 1.79 21.14
CA ILE A 115 9.62 1.34 19.95
C ILE A 115 8.76 0.43 19.04
N GLU A 116 7.82 -0.30 19.62
CA GLU A 116 6.89 -1.22 18.96
C GLU A 116 5.92 -0.52 17.99
N TRP A 117 5.63 0.76 18.21
CA TRP A 117 4.74 1.56 17.36
C TRP A 117 5.43 2.03 16.08
N ARG A 118 6.74 1.83 15.90
CA ARG A 118 7.47 2.16 14.67
C ARG A 118 6.87 1.52 13.42
N TYR A 119 6.21 0.36 13.56
CA TYR A 119 5.64 -0.43 12.46
C TYR A 119 4.11 -0.34 12.33
N TRP A 120 3.47 0.59 13.03
CA TRP A 120 2.02 0.73 13.09
C TRP A 120 1.34 0.73 11.72
N PHE A 121 1.96 1.34 10.70
CA PHE A 121 1.37 1.46 9.37
C PHE A 121 1.16 0.08 8.73
N VAL A 122 2.09 -0.86 8.93
CA VAL A 122 2.01 -2.22 8.40
C VAL A 122 0.87 -2.98 9.07
N GLU A 123 0.78 -2.91 10.40
CA GLU A 123 -0.31 -3.50 11.16
C GLU A 123 -1.66 -2.91 10.72
N ALA A 124 -1.75 -1.58 10.66
CA ALA A 124 -2.96 -0.88 10.27
C ALA A 124 -3.43 -1.26 8.87
N ILE A 125 -2.54 -1.28 7.86
CA ILE A 125 -2.96 -1.64 6.50
C ILE A 125 -3.34 -3.12 6.39
N VAL A 126 -2.67 -4.02 7.12
CA VAL A 126 -3.04 -5.45 7.15
C VAL A 126 -4.41 -5.64 7.76
N TYR A 127 -4.68 -5.02 8.92
CA TYR A 127 -6.00 -5.07 9.57
C TYR A 127 -7.10 -4.47 8.71
N ILE A 128 -6.87 -3.31 8.10
CA ILE A 128 -7.84 -2.68 7.19
C ILE A 128 -8.16 -3.61 6.03
N LEU A 129 -7.14 -4.20 5.38
CA LEU A 129 -7.36 -5.11 4.26
C LEU A 129 -8.09 -6.39 4.68
N LEU A 130 -7.76 -6.96 5.85
CA LEU A 130 -8.48 -8.12 6.39
C LEU A 130 -9.93 -7.79 6.74
N ALA A 131 -10.20 -6.64 7.35
CA ALA A 131 -11.55 -6.16 7.62
C ALA A 131 -12.35 -6.00 6.32
N VAL A 132 -11.73 -5.43 5.28
CA VAL A 132 -12.37 -5.31 3.96
C VAL A 132 -12.62 -6.68 3.32
N VAL A 133 -11.69 -7.64 3.46
CA VAL A 133 -11.93 -9.03 3.01
C VAL A 133 -13.15 -9.63 3.70
N VAL A 134 -13.26 -9.48 5.03
CA VAL A 134 -14.41 -9.96 5.81
C VAL A 134 -15.71 -9.30 5.34
N LEU A 135 -15.69 -7.97 5.14
CA LEU A 135 -16.84 -7.24 4.60
C LEU A 135 -17.26 -7.77 3.22
N LEU A 136 -16.30 -8.01 2.32
CA LEU A 136 -16.56 -8.52 0.97
C LEU A 136 -16.99 -10.01 0.94
N CYS A 137 -16.82 -10.77 2.01
CA CYS A 137 -17.40 -12.10 2.14
C CYS A 137 -18.94 -12.04 2.21
N ILE A 138 -19.50 -10.94 2.71
CA ILE A 138 -20.95 -10.76 2.86
C ILE A 138 -21.57 -10.47 1.47
N PRO A 139 -22.47 -11.33 0.95
CA PRO A 139 -23.05 -11.16 -0.38
C PRO A 139 -23.77 -9.81 -0.55
N LEU A 140 -24.43 -9.34 0.51
CA LEU A 140 -25.12 -8.05 0.51
C LEU A 140 -24.14 -6.90 0.31
N VAL A 141 -22.97 -6.95 0.95
CA VAL A 141 -21.94 -5.91 0.83
C VAL A 141 -21.35 -5.89 -0.59
N ASP A 142 -21.01 -7.07 -1.15
CA ASP A 142 -20.54 -7.17 -2.53
C ASP A 142 -21.57 -6.61 -3.52
N ARG A 143 -22.85 -6.92 -3.33
CA ARG A 143 -23.95 -6.38 -4.16
C ARG A 143 -24.08 -4.87 -4.01
N THR A 144 -24.08 -4.34 -2.79
CA THR A 144 -24.20 -2.89 -2.53
C THR A 144 -23.03 -2.12 -3.11
N GLU A 145 -21.80 -2.63 -2.98
CA GLU A 145 -20.61 -2.02 -3.59
C GLU A 145 -20.72 -1.93 -5.11
N ARG A 146 -21.27 -2.96 -5.76
CA ARG A 146 -21.47 -2.99 -7.22
C ARG A 146 -22.58 -2.04 -7.68
N THR A 147 -23.68 -1.97 -6.94
CA THR A 147 -24.82 -1.08 -7.26
C THR A 147 -24.47 0.38 -7.01
N TYR A 148 -23.74 0.68 -5.93
CA TYR A 148 -23.41 2.03 -5.49
C TYR A 148 -21.90 2.24 -5.33
N PRO A 149 -21.13 2.19 -6.43
CA PRO A 149 -19.66 2.16 -6.40
C PRO A 149 -19.02 3.40 -5.75
N PHE A 150 -19.72 4.55 -5.77
CA PHE A 150 -19.26 5.78 -5.13
C PHE A 150 -19.82 5.97 -3.72
N LEU A 151 -21.13 5.75 -3.51
CA LEU A 151 -21.74 5.96 -2.20
C LEU A 151 -21.28 4.92 -1.17
N PHE A 152 -20.96 3.69 -1.60
CA PHE A 152 -20.47 2.65 -0.70
C PHE A 152 -19.19 3.07 0.06
N PRO A 153 -18.08 3.46 -0.60
CA PRO A 153 -16.90 3.93 0.11
C PRO A 153 -17.14 5.25 0.87
N MET A 154 -18.02 6.14 0.40
CA MET A 154 -18.41 7.32 1.19
C MET A 154 -19.16 6.94 2.49
N GLY A 155 -19.97 5.89 2.47
CA GLY A 155 -20.57 5.30 3.66
C GLY A 155 -19.51 4.73 4.62
N LEU A 156 -18.49 4.05 4.08
CA LEU A 156 -17.35 3.60 4.88
C LEU A 156 -16.54 4.76 5.48
N VAL A 157 -16.41 5.88 4.77
CA VAL A 157 -15.82 7.12 5.33
C VAL A 157 -16.67 7.59 6.51
N ALA A 158 -17.98 7.70 6.36
CA ALA A 158 -18.87 8.12 7.44
C ALA A 158 -18.76 7.21 8.68
N VAL A 159 -18.73 5.89 8.49
CA VAL A 159 -18.52 4.92 9.58
C VAL A 159 -17.15 5.11 10.24
N GLY A 160 -16.08 5.26 9.45
CA GLY A 160 -14.74 5.51 9.98
C GLY A 160 -14.58 6.85 10.69
N LEU A 161 -15.40 7.85 10.37
CA LEU A 161 -15.40 9.13 11.08
C LEU A 161 -16.02 9.03 12.49
N LEU A 162 -16.86 8.02 12.76
CA LEU A 162 -17.41 7.80 14.10
C LEU A 162 -16.29 7.55 15.13
N THR A 163 -15.25 6.83 14.74
CA THR A 163 -14.07 6.58 15.59
C THR A 163 -13.17 7.81 15.69
N ARG A 164 -13.08 8.61 14.62
CA ARG A 164 -12.35 9.90 14.64
C ARG A 164 -12.94 10.87 15.66
N TYR A 165 -14.26 11.09 15.62
CA TYR A 165 -14.93 12.08 16.47
C TYR A 165 -15.29 11.54 17.86
N GLY A 166 -14.90 10.32 18.20
CA GLY A 166 -15.15 9.72 19.52
C GLY A 166 -16.60 9.36 19.77
N VAL A 167 -17.41 9.22 18.72
CA VAL A 167 -18.80 8.72 18.84
C VAL A 167 -18.78 7.23 19.19
N ILE A 168 -17.85 6.48 18.61
CA ILE A 168 -17.52 5.12 19.03
C ILE A 168 -16.12 5.18 19.63
N ASP A 169 -16.04 4.96 20.93
CA ASP A 169 -14.77 4.88 21.62
C ASP A 169 -14.23 3.45 21.52
N ILE A 170 -13.14 3.29 20.78
CA ILE A 170 -12.51 1.98 20.54
C ILE A 170 -11.18 1.88 21.30
N ASP A 171 -10.61 3.00 21.77
CA ASP A 171 -9.37 3.00 22.53
C ASP A 171 -9.04 4.41 23.09
N ASP A 172 -8.82 4.51 24.41
CA ASP A 172 -8.42 5.76 25.11
C ASP A 172 -6.89 5.99 25.09
N THR A 173 -6.16 5.20 24.30
CA THR A 173 -4.69 5.22 24.30
C THR A 173 -4.14 6.35 23.41
N ARG A 174 -3.05 7.03 23.85
CA ARG A 174 -2.31 8.09 23.10
C ARG A 174 -1.83 7.69 21.68
N ASN A 175 -1.97 6.43 21.30
CA ASN A 175 -1.64 5.90 19.98
C ASN A 175 -2.82 5.90 18.99
N ARG A 176 -3.94 6.54 19.36
CA ARG A 176 -5.18 6.60 18.57
C ARG A 176 -4.97 6.90 17.09
N ILE A 177 -4.08 7.84 16.74
CA ILE A 177 -3.76 8.21 15.34
C ILE A 177 -2.98 7.14 14.55
N LEU A 178 -2.61 6.03 15.19
CA LEU A 178 -1.86 4.92 14.62
C LEU A 178 -2.72 3.64 14.53
N THR A 179 -3.85 3.63 15.23
CA THR A 179 -4.73 2.46 15.29
C THR A 179 -5.55 2.34 14.01
N ALA A 180 -5.62 1.12 13.45
CA ALA A 180 -6.34 0.80 12.22
C ALA A 180 -7.79 1.34 12.21
N SER A 181 -8.50 1.19 13.33
CA SER A 181 -9.89 1.62 13.51
C SER A 181 -10.09 3.13 13.37
N VAL A 182 -9.07 3.92 13.69
CA VAL A 182 -9.13 5.40 13.69
C VAL A 182 -8.63 5.96 12.36
N VAL A 183 -7.73 5.26 11.67
CA VAL A 183 -7.17 5.73 10.39
C VAL A 183 -7.88 5.13 9.17
N PHE A 184 -8.80 4.19 9.37
CA PHE A 184 -9.55 3.52 8.31
C PHE A 184 -10.24 4.49 7.33
N TRP A 185 -10.76 5.62 7.82
CA TRP A 185 -11.43 6.60 6.97
C TRP A 185 -10.50 7.20 5.89
N PHE A 186 -9.18 7.25 6.10
CA PHE A 186 -8.23 7.62 5.03
C PHE A 186 -8.22 6.61 3.89
N PHE A 187 -8.22 5.32 4.21
CA PHE A 187 -8.32 4.25 3.21
C PHE A 187 -9.66 4.35 2.45
N ALA A 188 -10.77 4.56 3.17
CA ALA A 188 -12.08 4.74 2.56
C ALA A 188 -12.16 5.99 1.66
N LEU A 189 -11.53 7.11 2.05
CA LEU A 189 -11.41 8.30 1.19
C LEU A 189 -10.64 8.01 -0.10
N GLY A 190 -9.55 7.25 0.00
CA GLY A 190 -8.79 6.77 -1.15
C GLY A 190 -9.62 5.93 -2.12
N TRP A 191 -10.41 5.00 -1.58
CA TRP A 191 -11.35 4.19 -2.35
C TRP A 191 -12.40 5.08 -3.03
N ALA A 192 -13.02 6.00 -2.28
CA ALA A 192 -13.99 6.94 -2.84
C ALA A 192 -13.39 7.79 -3.97
N ALA A 193 -12.15 8.27 -3.81
CA ALA A 193 -11.42 9.00 -4.84
C ALA A 193 -11.22 8.18 -6.12
N ALA A 194 -10.94 6.88 -6.02
CA ALA A 194 -10.83 6.00 -7.18
C ALA A 194 -12.16 5.80 -7.92
N LYS A 195 -13.29 5.86 -7.20
CA LYS A 195 -14.64 5.70 -7.75
C LYS A 195 -15.30 7.06 -8.09
N ALA A 196 -14.58 8.17 -7.93
CA ALA A 196 -15.06 9.52 -8.23
C ALA A 196 -15.05 9.82 -9.73
N THR A 197 -16.08 9.35 -10.43
CA THR A 197 -16.25 9.47 -11.89
C THR A 197 -16.75 10.83 -12.37
N THR A 198 -17.52 11.56 -11.55
CA THR A 198 -18.12 12.86 -11.90
C THR A 198 -17.44 14.02 -11.18
N MET A 199 -17.62 15.25 -11.67
CA MET A 199 -17.15 16.46 -10.99
C MET A 199 -17.71 16.55 -9.56
N TRP A 200 -19.00 16.25 -9.39
CA TRP A 200 -19.65 16.23 -8.08
C TRP A 200 -19.02 15.21 -7.13
N HIS A 201 -18.73 13.99 -7.58
CA HIS A 201 -18.03 13.01 -6.74
C HIS A 201 -16.69 13.54 -6.24
N ARG A 202 -15.91 14.20 -7.12
CA ARG A 202 -14.61 14.76 -6.75
C ARG A 202 -14.74 15.91 -5.76
N ILE A 203 -15.73 16.79 -5.95
CA ILE A 203 -16.03 17.87 -5.01
C ILE A 203 -16.44 17.28 -3.66
N CYS A 204 -17.33 16.28 -3.62
CA CYS A 204 -17.76 15.64 -2.37
C CYS A 204 -16.58 15.00 -1.61
N VAL A 205 -15.71 14.26 -2.29
CA VAL A 205 -14.53 13.66 -1.65
C VAL A 205 -13.56 14.74 -1.17
N THR A 206 -13.36 15.81 -1.94
CA THR A 206 -12.51 16.95 -1.56
C THR A 206 -13.08 17.67 -0.34
N ALA A 207 -14.39 17.92 -0.32
CA ALA A 207 -15.08 18.53 0.81
C ALA A 207 -14.95 17.67 2.07
N ALA A 208 -15.11 16.34 1.94
CA ALA A 208 -14.87 15.42 3.04
C ALA A 208 -13.42 15.51 3.54
N ILE A 209 -12.42 15.50 2.67
CA ILE A 209 -11.00 15.67 3.05
C ILE A 209 -10.79 16.98 3.82
N VAL A 210 -11.24 18.11 3.28
CA VAL A 210 -11.00 19.43 3.89
C VAL A 210 -11.78 19.61 5.19
N ALA A 211 -12.97 19.06 5.31
CA ALA A 211 -13.78 19.15 6.53
C ALA A 211 -13.31 18.18 7.63
N THR A 212 -12.71 17.05 7.24
CA THR A 212 -12.40 15.96 8.17
C THR A 212 -10.92 15.70 8.35
N VAL A 213 -9.99 16.40 7.73
CA VAL A 213 -8.56 16.29 8.12
C VAL A 213 -8.21 17.24 9.27
N PRO A 214 -8.59 18.54 9.25
CA PRO A 214 -8.23 19.49 10.30
C PRO A 214 -8.63 19.04 11.71
N GLY A 215 -7.74 19.27 12.68
CA GLY A 215 -7.89 18.87 14.07
C GLY A 215 -7.53 17.40 14.35
N PHE A 216 -7.26 16.57 13.33
CA PHE A 216 -6.90 15.17 13.55
C PHE A 216 -5.53 15.00 14.19
N PHE A 217 -4.61 15.89 13.83
CA PHE A 217 -3.21 15.80 14.21
C PHE A 217 -2.87 16.76 15.35
N PHE A 218 -3.86 17.07 16.21
CA PHE A 218 -3.69 17.85 17.43
C PHE A 218 -2.94 19.18 17.24
N GLY A 219 -3.23 19.89 16.14
CA GLY A 219 -2.64 21.20 15.83
C GLY A 219 -1.39 21.17 14.94
N ASP A 220 -0.94 20.01 14.45
CA ASP A 220 0.12 19.93 13.45
C ASP A 220 -0.39 20.31 12.04
N THR A 221 -0.46 21.63 11.81
CA THR A 221 -0.94 22.20 10.55
C THR A 221 -0.11 21.77 9.34
N SER A 222 1.20 21.60 9.49
CA SER A 222 2.06 21.16 8.38
C SER A 222 1.70 19.75 7.92
N ARG A 223 1.47 18.83 8.87
CA ARG A 223 0.98 17.48 8.58
C ARG A 223 -0.41 17.49 7.96
N GLU A 224 -1.32 18.33 8.45
CA GLU A 224 -2.66 18.50 7.86
C GLU A 224 -2.58 18.95 6.40
N ILE A 225 -1.77 19.96 6.08
CA ILE A 225 -1.57 20.47 4.72
C ILE A 225 -1.02 19.37 3.80
N ILE A 226 -0.01 18.61 4.26
CA ILE A 226 0.57 17.51 3.47
C ILE A 226 -0.48 16.44 3.17
N VAL A 227 -1.29 16.07 4.16
CA VAL A 227 -2.32 15.03 4.00
C VAL A 227 -3.45 15.50 3.10
N ILE A 228 -3.98 16.71 3.32
CA ILE A 228 -5.02 17.31 2.46
C ILE A 228 -4.49 17.43 1.02
N GLY A 229 -3.30 18.00 0.84
CA GLY A 229 -2.66 18.16 -0.47
C GLY A 229 -2.48 16.83 -1.18
N GLY A 230 -1.93 15.82 -0.51
CA GLY A 230 -1.71 14.48 -1.07
C GLY A 230 -3.00 13.80 -1.51
N LEU A 231 -4.05 13.86 -0.69
CA LEU A 231 -5.35 13.26 -1.01
C LEU A 231 -6.09 14.04 -2.11
N CYS A 232 -6.04 15.37 -2.11
CA CYS A 232 -6.59 16.19 -3.18
C CYS A 232 -5.88 15.93 -4.52
N LEU A 233 -4.55 15.80 -4.53
CA LEU A 233 -3.80 15.40 -5.73
C LEU A 233 -4.29 14.04 -6.26
N LEU A 234 -4.58 13.09 -5.37
CA LEU A 234 -5.11 11.78 -5.74
C LEU A 234 -6.51 11.83 -6.36
N VAL A 235 -7.36 12.76 -5.90
CA VAL A 235 -8.72 13.00 -6.44
C VAL A 235 -8.68 13.68 -7.81
N TRP A 236 -7.85 14.72 -7.96
CA TRP A 236 -7.93 15.62 -9.11
C TRP A 236 -6.96 15.25 -10.24
N LEU A 237 -5.79 14.71 -9.90
CA LEU A 237 -4.76 14.38 -10.87
C LEU A 237 -4.64 12.86 -11.02
N ARG A 238 -5.02 12.34 -12.19
CA ARG A 238 -4.79 10.92 -12.50
C ARG A 238 -3.32 10.61 -12.80
N SER A 239 -2.66 11.53 -13.51
CA SER A 239 -1.26 11.38 -13.90
C SER A 239 -0.58 12.72 -14.10
N VAL A 240 0.71 12.80 -13.81
CA VAL A 240 1.54 13.99 -13.98
C VAL A 240 2.60 13.72 -15.06
N ARG A 241 2.86 14.71 -15.91
CA ARG A 241 3.94 14.64 -16.91
C ARG A 241 5.26 14.95 -16.23
N CYS A 242 6.22 14.02 -16.31
CA CYS A 242 7.52 14.19 -15.67
C CYS A 242 8.68 13.70 -16.57
N PRO A 243 9.93 14.14 -16.33
CA PRO A 243 11.09 13.62 -17.04
C PRO A 243 11.23 12.10 -16.85
N THR A 244 11.77 11.42 -17.87
CA THR A 244 11.91 9.95 -17.85
C THR A 244 12.72 9.46 -16.65
N VAL A 245 13.76 10.17 -16.24
CA VAL A 245 14.57 9.81 -15.06
C VAL A 245 13.72 9.83 -13.80
N LEU A 246 12.98 10.93 -13.57
CA LEU A 246 12.10 11.05 -12.40
C LEU A 246 11.00 9.97 -12.41
N SER A 247 10.45 9.64 -13.57
CA SER A 247 9.45 8.57 -13.68
C SER A 247 9.99 7.20 -13.28
N ARG A 248 11.23 6.89 -13.64
CA ARG A 248 11.87 5.61 -13.30
C ARG A 248 12.19 5.54 -11.82
N VAL A 249 12.79 6.60 -11.27
CA VAL A 249 13.10 6.69 -9.83
C VAL A 249 11.83 6.57 -9.01
N ALA A 250 10.78 7.33 -9.36
CA ALA A 250 9.49 7.24 -8.69
C ALA A 250 8.88 5.84 -8.79
N GLY A 251 8.97 5.17 -9.94
CA GLY A 251 8.50 3.80 -10.11
C GLY A 251 9.21 2.80 -9.19
N VAL A 252 10.53 2.92 -9.05
CA VAL A 252 11.33 2.07 -8.15
C VAL A 252 10.99 2.36 -6.68
N LEU A 253 11.03 3.63 -6.27
CA LEU A 253 10.74 4.02 -4.89
C LEU A 253 9.30 3.68 -4.49
N ALA A 254 8.34 3.91 -5.39
CA ALA A 254 6.97 3.51 -5.15
C ALA A 254 6.88 2.00 -4.97
N SER A 255 7.49 1.20 -5.85
CA SER A 255 7.44 -0.27 -5.75
C SER A 255 8.08 -0.80 -4.46
N ALA A 256 9.17 -0.18 -4.03
CA ALA A 256 9.89 -0.51 -2.81
C ALA A 256 9.33 0.16 -1.55
N SER A 257 8.29 1.01 -1.65
CA SER A 257 7.90 1.92 -0.55
C SER A 257 7.62 1.21 0.78
N LEU A 258 6.94 0.06 0.73
CA LEU A 258 6.67 -0.76 1.91
C LEU A 258 7.96 -1.34 2.51
N TYR A 259 8.84 -1.83 1.66
CA TYR A 259 10.08 -2.49 2.08
C TYR A 259 11.04 -1.48 2.70
N ILE A 260 11.16 -0.28 2.11
CA ILE A 260 11.89 0.85 2.71
C ILE A 260 11.29 1.19 4.08
N TYR A 261 9.96 1.27 4.20
CA TYR A 261 9.31 1.55 5.49
C TYR A 261 9.66 0.51 6.54
N VAL A 262 9.71 -0.77 6.18
CA VAL A 262 10.05 -1.85 7.12
C VAL A 262 11.53 -1.84 7.51
N THR A 263 12.43 -1.55 6.58
CA THR A 263 13.88 -1.70 6.84
C THR A 263 14.55 -0.43 7.37
N HIS A 264 14.01 0.77 7.12
CA HIS A 264 14.75 2.01 7.35
C HIS A 264 15.17 2.21 8.81
N PHE A 265 14.35 1.83 9.80
CA PHE A 265 14.67 1.99 11.22
C PHE A 265 16.01 1.35 11.59
N GLN A 266 16.28 0.13 11.15
CA GLN A 266 17.53 -0.57 11.47
C GLN A 266 18.74 0.04 10.74
N VAL A 267 18.50 0.66 9.59
CA VAL A 267 19.57 1.19 8.74
C VAL A 267 20.01 2.57 9.18
N TYR A 268 19.07 3.46 9.51
CA TYR A 268 19.43 4.84 9.82
C TYR A 268 19.89 5.04 11.26
N LEU A 269 19.44 4.21 12.21
CA LEU A 269 19.69 4.45 13.65
C LEU A 269 21.17 4.61 13.99
N PRO A 270 22.10 3.79 13.43
CA PRO A 270 23.53 3.93 13.71
C PRO A 270 24.20 5.13 13.02
N LEU A 271 23.53 5.77 12.04
CA LEU A 271 24.14 6.75 11.13
C LEU A 271 23.53 8.15 11.22
N ARG A 272 22.35 8.29 11.84
CA ARG A 272 21.55 9.52 11.74
C ARG A 272 22.22 10.76 12.33
N ASP A 273 23.04 10.58 13.36
CA ASP A 273 23.61 11.70 14.12
C ASP A 273 24.85 12.26 13.40
N ASP A 274 25.70 11.39 12.84
CA ASP A 274 26.93 11.79 12.14
C ASP A 274 26.73 12.03 10.63
N HIS A 275 25.86 11.23 10.01
CA HIS A 275 25.75 11.09 8.56
C HIS A 275 24.29 10.96 8.07
N PRO A 276 23.42 11.97 8.29
CA PRO A 276 21.97 11.86 8.02
C PRO A 276 21.63 11.68 6.53
N TRP A 277 22.37 12.31 5.61
CA TRP A 277 22.15 12.15 4.17
C TRP A 277 22.57 10.74 3.68
N PRO A 278 23.77 10.22 4.02
CA PRO A 278 24.10 8.81 3.79
C PRO A 278 23.11 7.83 4.44
N ALA A 279 22.63 8.12 5.66
CA ALA A 279 21.64 7.29 6.34
C ALA A 279 20.34 7.17 5.55
N LEU A 280 19.86 8.28 4.95
CA LEU A 280 18.69 8.27 4.08
C LEU A 280 18.97 7.46 2.81
N ALA A 281 20.09 7.74 2.12
CA ALA A 281 20.44 7.04 0.89
C ALA A 281 20.55 5.53 1.10
N LEU A 282 21.20 5.10 2.19
CA LEU A 282 21.34 3.69 2.55
C LEU A 282 19.99 3.07 2.92
N SER A 283 19.13 3.78 3.65
CA SER A 283 17.78 3.31 3.98
C SER A 283 16.94 3.06 2.73
N LEU A 284 17.00 3.97 1.75
CA LEU A 284 16.34 3.80 0.46
C LEU A 284 16.92 2.61 -0.31
N LEU A 285 18.26 2.50 -0.35
CA LEU A 285 18.96 1.42 -1.06
C LEU A 285 18.62 0.05 -0.48
N VAL A 286 18.75 -0.13 0.84
CA VAL A 286 18.45 -1.40 1.52
C VAL A 286 17.00 -1.80 1.31
N GLY A 287 16.05 -0.86 1.41
CA GLY A 287 14.64 -1.15 1.13
C GLY A 287 14.38 -1.57 -0.32
N VAL A 288 15.07 -0.97 -1.30
CA VAL A 288 15.00 -1.37 -2.72
C VAL A 288 15.59 -2.77 -2.93
N LEU A 289 16.74 -3.08 -2.32
CA LEU A 289 17.35 -4.41 -2.40
C LEU A 289 16.46 -5.47 -1.75
N TYR A 290 15.86 -5.16 -0.60
CA TYR A 290 14.92 -6.06 0.09
C TYR A 290 13.67 -6.32 -0.76
N TRP A 291 13.11 -5.27 -1.37
CA TRP A 291 12.01 -5.42 -2.33
C TRP A 291 12.36 -6.33 -3.51
N GLN A 292 13.55 -6.17 -4.09
CA GLN A 292 14.02 -7.00 -5.20
C GLN A 292 14.18 -8.46 -4.78
N ALA A 293 14.78 -8.72 -3.61
CA ALA A 293 14.96 -10.06 -3.07
C ALA A 293 13.61 -10.76 -2.84
N VAL A 294 12.66 -10.10 -2.17
CA VAL A 294 11.32 -10.64 -1.93
C VAL A 294 10.59 -10.89 -3.26
N THR A 295 10.68 -9.96 -4.20
CA THR A 295 10.05 -10.11 -5.52
C THR A 295 10.64 -11.30 -6.29
N PHE A 296 11.96 -11.49 -6.23
CA PHE A 296 12.64 -12.62 -6.86
C PHE A 296 12.16 -13.97 -6.28
N VAL A 297 12.10 -14.08 -4.95
CA VAL A 297 11.60 -15.30 -4.26
C VAL A 297 10.16 -15.60 -4.68
N LEU A 298 9.26 -14.61 -4.59
CA LEU A 298 7.85 -14.79 -4.94
C LEU A 298 7.62 -15.15 -6.42
N GLN A 299 8.48 -14.67 -7.32
CA GLN A 299 8.41 -15.02 -8.75
C GLN A 299 8.94 -16.43 -9.02
N ARG A 300 9.99 -16.86 -8.31
CA ARG A 300 10.53 -18.22 -8.39
C ARG A 300 9.48 -19.25 -8.00
N ASP A 301 8.78 -19.02 -6.89
CA ASP A 301 7.76 -19.94 -6.39
C ASP A 301 6.56 -20.05 -7.34
N ARG A 302 6.13 -18.92 -7.91
CA ARG A 302 5.06 -18.92 -8.93
C ARG A 302 5.45 -19.69 -10.18
N ARG A 303 6.67 -19.52 -10.67
CA ARG A 303 7.18 -20.28 -11.81
C ARG A 303 7.22 -21.77 -11.46
N ALA A 304 7.83 -22.14 -10.33
CA ALA A 304 7.92 -23.53 -9.88
C ALA A 304 6.55 -24.20 -9.74
N ALA A 305 5.55 -23.50 -9.19
CA ALA A 305 4.18 -23.98 -9.08
C ALA A 305 3.55 -24.23 -10.47
N LEU A 306 3.69 -23.29 -11.42
CA LEU A 306 3.21 -23.46 -12.79
C LEU A 306 3.89 -24.62 -13.51
N TRP A 307 5.22 -24.78 -13.35
CA TRP A 307 5.97 -25.91 -13.88
C TRP A 307 5.48 -27.26 -13.31
N SER A 308 5.18 -27.31 -12.01
CA SER A 308 4.65 -28.52 -11.36
C SER A 308 3.22 -28.86 -11.78
N ALA A 309 2.39 -27.85 -12.08
CA ALA A 309 1.03 -28.03 -12.56
C ALA A 309 1.03 -28.50 -14.03
N ALA A 310 1.88 -27.92 -14.88
CA ALA A 310 2.05 -28.35 -16.27
C ALA A 310 2.49 -29.82 -16.39
N ARG A 311 3.36 -30.29 -15.48
CA ARG A 311 3.77 -31.72 -15.41
C ARG A 311 2.65 -32.67 -15.01
N ARG A 312 1.62 -32.20 -14.28
CA ARG A 312 0.45 -33.02 -13.92
C ARG A 312 -0.60 -33.09 -15.02
N VAL A 313 -0.63 -32.11 -15.93
CA VAL A 313 -1.60 -32.01 -17.03
C VAL A 313 -1.10 -32.67 -18.32
N LEU A 314 0.19 -33.00 -18.42
CA LEU A 314 0.74 -33.81 -19.51
C LEU A 314 0.83 -35.29 -19.08
N PRO A 315 -0.21 -36.13 -19.30
CA PRO A 315 0.01 -37.56 -19.34
C PRO A 315 0.89 -37.83 -20.56
N TRP A 316 2.09 -38.32 -20.33
CA TRP A 316 2.94 -38.85 -21.38
C TRP A 316 2.33 -40.18 -21.86
N GLU A 317 1.22 -40.18 -22.59
CA GLU A 317 0.88 -41.36 -23.37
C GLU A 317 1.80 -41.35 -24.59
N ARG A 318 2.84 -42.21 -24.57
CA ARG A 318 3.58 -42.52 -25.78
C ARG A 318 2.56 -43.05 -26.80
N PRO A 319 2.44 -42.47 -28.00
CA PRO A 319 1.62 -43.09 -29.03
C PRO A 319 2.17 -44.51 -29.28
N PRO A 320 1.29 -45.53 -29.40
CA PRO A 320 1.74 -46.89 -29.66
C PRO A 320 2.57 -46.92 -30.94
N ILE A 321 3.75 -47.54 -30.85
CA ILE A 321 4.63 -47.76 -32.01
C ILE A 321 3.84 -48.61 -33.01
N PRO A 322 3.63 -48.18 -34.25
CA PRO A 322 2.96 -49.00 -35.24
C PRO A 322 3.80 -50.25 -35.49
N THR A 323 3.27 -51.42 -35.13
CA THR A 323 3.86 -52.71 -35.48
C THR A 323 3.86 -52.85 -37.00
N PRO A 324 5.00 -53.17 -37.64
CA PRO A 324 5.02 -53.37 -39.08
C PRO A 324 4.18 -54.59 -39.41
N ASN A 325 3.16 -54.36 -40.23
CA ASN A 325 2.28 -55.38 -40.79
C ASN A 325 3.15 -56.36 -41.62
N THR A 326 3.35 -57.58 -41.11
CA THR A 326 3.91 -58.68 -41.91
C THR A 326 2.87 -59.13 -42.91
N ALA A 327 2.99 -58.63 -44.14
CA ALA A 327 2.43 -59.30 -45.30
C ALA A 327 3.17 -60.63 -45.50
N ARG A 328 2.52 -61.74 -45.14
CA ARG A 328 2.45 -63.03 -45.86
C ARG A 328 1.80 -64.08 -44.96
#